data_AF-A0A1Y5TD25-F1
#
_entry.id   AF-A0A1Y5TD25-F1
#
_cell.length_a   1.000
_cell.length_b   1.000
_cell.length_c   1.000
_cell.angle_alpha   90.00
_cell.angle_beta   90.00
_cell.angle_gamma   90.00
#
_symmetry.space_group_name_H-M   'P 1'
#
loop_
_entity.id
_entity.type
_entity.pdbx_description
1 polymer ?
#
loop_
_entity_poly.entity_id
_entity_poly.type
_entity_poly.pdbx_seq_one_letter_code
_entity_poly.pdbx_strand_id
1 'polypeptide(L)'
;MSAVLLEIVLPIAVLAVLAAVLPLVLMPRSNRSQAVLRHTALITGVILLLVSGLIFVVLHLAAGQPVLGAFQVAPLPTVWYFLRMGLLSAIVWAPVLALGWYGLAQRIEQLKHLDQMREDDR
;
A
#
# COMPACT_ATOMS: atom_id res chain seq x y z
N MET A 1 16.51 13.46 20.79
CA MET A 1 16.73 13.06 19.38
C MET A 1 16.20 11.65 19.06
N SER A 2 16.12 10.72 20.01
CA SER A 2 15.61 9.35 19.79
C SER A 2 14.10 9.25 19.54
N ALA A 3 13.27 10.10 20.17
CA ALA A 3 11.81 10.05 20.03
C ALA A 3 11.31 10.41 18.62
N VAL A 4 11.88 11.47 18.02
CA VAL A 4 11.51 11.94 16.67
C VAL A 4 11.82 10.90 15.60
N LEU A 5 12.93 10.16 15.74
CA LEU A 5 13.25 9.07 14.83
C LEU A 5 12.22 7.95 14.92
N LEU A 6 11.75 7.59 16.12
CA LEU A 6 10.72 6.56 16.27
C LEU A 6 9.38 7.00 15.65
N GLU A 7 8.99 8.26 15.86
CA GLU A 7 7.73 8.83 15.35
C GLU A 7 7.67 8.89 13.82
N ILE A 8 8.82 9.05 13.16
CA ILE A 8 8.92 9.12 11.69
C ILE A 8 9.20 7.74 11.09
N VAL A 9 10.17 7.00 11.64
CA VAL A 9 10.65 5.73 11.07
C VAL A 9 9.61 4.63 11.23
N LEU A 10 8.89 4.57 12.36
CA LEU A 10 7.91 3.52 12.60
C LEU A 10 6.78 3.52 11.55
N PRO A 11 6.07 4.65 11.29
CA PRO A 11 5.03 4.65 10.27
C PRO A 11 5.56 4.39 8.85
N ILE A 12 6.75 4.90 8.52
CA ILE A 12 7.41 4.60 7.23
C ILE A 12 7.69 3.10 7.08
N ALA A 13 8.25 2.48 8.12
CA ALA A 13 8.55 1.04 8.12
C ALA A 13 7.28 0.21 7.99
N VAL A 14 6.22 0.57 8.73
CA VAL A 14 4.90 -0.09 8.64
C VAL A 14 4.37 -0.01 7.21
N LEU A 15 4.38 1.17 6.58
CA LEU A 15 3.90 1.35 5.21
C LEU A 15 4.73 0.58 4.18
N ALA A 16 6.07 0.57 4.33
CA ALA A 16 6.94 -0.18 3.44
C ALA A 16 6.71 -1.69 3.55
N VAL A 17 6.60 -2.22 4.78
CA VAL A 17 6.30 -3.64 5.00
C VAL A 17 4.93 -4.01 4.43
N LEU A 18 3.91 -3.18 4.68
CA LEU A 18 2.57 -3.41 4.12
C LEU A 18 2.60 -3.40 2.59
N ALA A 19 3.31 -2.46 1.97
CA ALA A 19 3.41 -2.36 0.52
C ALA A 19 4.07 -3.59 -0.12
N ALA A 20 5.01 -4.22 0.57
CA ALA A 20 5.65 -5.46 0.11
C ALA A 20 4.79 -6.71 0.36
N VAL A 21 4.10 -6.79 1.51
CA VAL A 21 3.39 -8.00 1.94
C VAL A 21 1.98 -8.09 1.36
N LEU A 22 1.23 -6.97 1.28
CA LEU A 22 -0.15 -7.00 0.82
C LEU A 22 -0.33 -7.63 -0.57
N PRO A 23 0.49 -7.30 -1.59
CA PRO A 23 0.34 -7.89 -2.92
C PRO A 23 0.49 -9.41 -2.89
N LEU A 24 1.36 -9.93 -2.02
CA LEU A 24 1.62 -11.36 -1.87
C LEU A 24 0.48 -12.09 -1.18
N VAL A 25 -0.17 -11.45 -0.20
CA VAL A 25 -1.29 -12.01 0.56
C VAL A 25 -2.60 -11.94 -0.24
N LEU A 26 -2.81 -10.83 -0.98
CA LEU A 26 -4.02 -10.59 -1.74
C LEU A 26 -4.04 -11.31 -3.10
N MET A 27 -2.90 -11.77 -3.62
CA MET A 27 -2.84 -12.47 -4.89
C MET A 27 -3.08 -13.98 -4.74
N PRO A 28 -4.15 -14.54 -5.35
CA PRO A 28 -4.38 -15.98 -5.35
C PRO A 28 -3.27 -16.71 -6.13
N ARG A 29 -2.67 -17.75 -5.53
CA ARG A 29 -1.54 -18.51 -6.11
C ARG A 29 -1.83 -19.15 -7.48
N SER A 30 -3.10 -19.34 -7.88
CA SER A 30 -3.46 -20.02 -9.13
C SER A 30 -3.80 -19.10 -10.30
N ASN A 31 -3.85 -17.78 -10.12
CA ASN A 31 -4.35 -16.87 -11.17
C ASN A 31 -3.22 -16.30 -12.04
N ARG A 32 -3.17 -16.76 -13.30
CA ARG A 32 -2.22 -16.32 -14.35
C ARG A 32 -2.66 -15.05 -15.09
N SER A 33 -3.67 -14.34 -14.60
CA SER A 33 -4.28 -13.20 -15.30
C SER A 33 -3.65 -11.87 -14.90
N GLN A 34 -3.15 -11.13 -15.89
CA GLN A 34 -2.65 -9.76 -15.72
C GLN A 34 -3.73 -8.80 -15.19
N ALA A 35 -5.01 -9.08 -15.47
CA ALA A 35 -6.12 -8.28 -14.96
C ALA A 35 -6.30 -8.41 -13.44
N VAL A 36 -6.06 -9.60 -12.89
CA VAL A 36 -6.09 -9.84 -11.43
C VAL A 36 -4.93 -9.11 -10.77
N LEU A 37 -3.74 -9.16 -11.37
CA LEU A 37 -2.55 -8.47 -10.87
C LEU A 37 -2.78 -6.94 -10.75
N ARG A 38 -3.40 -6.33 -11.77
CA ARG A 38 -3.76 -4.90 -11.73
C ARG A 38 -4.78 -4.58 -10.63
N HIS A 39 -5.80 -5.42 -10.45
CA HIS A 39 -6.78 -5.24 -9.37
C HIS A 39 -6.15 -5.38 -7.99
N THR A 40 -5.26 -6.35 -7.79
CA THR A 40 -4.54 -6.53 -6.53
C THR A 40 -3.66 -5.31 -6.21
N ALA A 41 -2.96 -4.75 -7.19
CA ALA A 41 -2.19 -3.53 -7.00
C ALA A 41 -3.06 -2.32 -6.64
N LEU A 42 -4.21 -2.16 -7.32
CA LEU A 42 -5.16 -1.09 -7.03
C LEU A 42 -5.73 -1.21 -5.60
N ILE A 43 -6.19 -2.39 -5.21
CA ILE A 43 -6.69 -2.66 -3.85
C ILE A 43 -5.60 -2.40 -2.81
N THR A 44 -4.37 -2.86 -3.08
CA THR A 44 -3.24 -2.61 -2.19
C THR A 44 -2.96 -1.11 -2.03
N GLY A 45 -2.97 -0.34 -3.13
CA GLY A 45 -2.80 1.10 -3.09
C GLY A 45 -3.90 1.82 -2.29
N VAL A 46 -5.15 1.40 -2.43
CA VAL A 46 -6.27 1.93 -1.64
C VAL A 46 -6.09 1.63 -0.15
N ILE A 47 -5.68 0.40 0.20
CA ILE A 47 -5.43 0.04 1.60
C ILE A 47 -4.28 0.88 2.17
N LEU A 48 -3.17 1.02 1.44
CA LEU A 48 -2.04 1.84 1.87
C LEU A 48 -2.42 3.31 2.06
N LEU A 49 -3.26 3.87 1.18
CA LEU A 49 -3.79 5.21 1.32
C LEU A 49 -4.60 5.37 2.63
N LEU A 50 -5.53 4.45 2.89
CA LEU A 50 -6.37 4.48 4.10
C LEU A 50 -5.54 4.30 5.37
N VAL A 51 -4.61 3.35 5.38
CA VAL A 51 -3.70 3.12 6.50
C VAL A 51 -2.82 4.34 6.76
N SER A 52 -2.29 4.98 5.70
CA SER A 52 -1.50 6.20 5.84
C SER A 52 -2.32 7.34 6.44
N GLY A 53 -3.56 7.53 5.96
CA GLY A 53 -4.48 8.52 6.53
C GLY A 53 -4.76 8.26 8.01
N LEU A 54 -5.00 7.01 8.38
CA LEU A 54 -5.22 6.61 9.78
C LEU A 54 -3.98 6.84 10.66
N ILE A 55 -2.79 6.54 10.16
CA ILE A 55 -1.52 6.85 10.84
C ILE A 55 -1.44 8.35 11.14
N PHE A 56 -1.74 9.22 10.17
CA PHE A 56 -1.70 10.66 10.39
C PHE A 56 -2.75 11.11 11.41
N VAL A 57 -3.95 10.52 11.42
CA VAL A 57 -4.96 10.78 12.47
C VAL A 57 -4.40 10.44 13.85
N VAL A 58 -3.81 9.26 14.01
CA VAL A 58 -3.24 8.80 15.29
C VAL A 58 -2.10 9.70 15.74
N LEU A 59 -1.21 10.09 14.83
CA LEU A 59 -0.10 11.01 15.14
C LEU A 59 -0.61 12.39 15.60
N HIS A 60 -1.65 12.92 14.96
CA HIS A 60 -2.24 14.20 15.36
C HIS A 60 -2.92 14.12 16.72
N LEU A 61 -3.65 13.04 17.00
CA LEU A 61 -4.23 12.78 18.32
C LEU A 61 -3.16 12.66 19.40
N ALA A 62 -2.06 11.93 19.12
CA ALA A 62 -0.93 11.79 20.03
C ALA A 62 -0.20 13.12 20.27
N ALA A 63 -0.17 14.01 19.28
CA ALA A 63 0.36 15.36 19.39
C ALA A 63 -0.58 16.35 20.12
N GLY A 64 -1.74 15.89 20.61
CA GLY A 64 -2.70 16.72 21.33
C GLY A 64 -3.56 17.64 20.44
N GLN A 65 -3.58 17.41 19.13
CA GLN A 65 -4.40 18.19 18.20
C GLN A 65 -5.89 17.81 18.34
N PRO A 66 -6.83 18.78 18.22
CA PRO A 66 -8.26 18.55 18.41
C PRO A 66 -8.92 17.89 17.18
N VAL A 67 -8.42 16.73 16.75
CA VAL A 67 -8.89 16.03 15.53
C VAL A 67 -10.38 15.69 15.61
N LEU A 68 -10.86 15.23 16.78
CA LEU A 68 -12.27 14.92 17.00
C LEU A 68 -13.15 16.18 16.90
N GLY A 69 -12.68 17.30 17.44
CA GLY A 69 -13.39 18.58 17.33
C GLY A 69 -13.44 19.08 15.89
N ALA A 70 -12.33 18.98 15.15
CA ALA A 70 -12.29 19.31 13.73
C ALA A 70 -13.26 18.46 12.91
N PHE A 71 -13.33 17.15 13.19
CA PHE A 71 -14.24 16.24 12.51
C PHE A 71 -15.72 16.53 12.80
N GLN A 72 -16.06 16.92 14.03
CA GLN A 72 -17.43 17.31 14.39
C GLN A 72 -17.90 18.59 13.68
N VAL A 73 -17.00 19.55 13.49
CA VAL A 73 -17.31 20.84 12.84
C VAL A 73 -17.32 20.70 11.32
N ALA A 74 -16.37 19.96 10.76
CA ALA A 74 -16.16 19.88 9.31
C ALA A 74 -15.70 18.47 8.88
N PRO A 75 -16.60 17.47 8.86
CA PRO A 75 -16.21 16.07 8.67
C PRO A 75 -15.56 15.81 7.31
N LEU A 76 -16.16 16.31 6.21
CA LEU A 76 -15.64 16.10 4.86
C LEU A 76 -14.25 16.76 4.66
N PRO A 77 -14.04 18.05 5.03
CA PRO A 77 -12.71 18.66 4.97
C PRO A 77 -11.67 17.96 5.84
N THR A 78 -12.03 17.49 7.03
CA THR A 78 -11.12 16.76 7.92
C THR A 78 -10.69 15.42 7.30
N VAL A 79 -11.64 14.65 6.76
CA VAL A 79 -11.33 13.38 6.07
C VAL A 79 -10.45 13.64 4.85
N TRP A 80 -10.77 14.65 4.05
CA TRP A 80 -9.97 15.01 2.87
C TRP A 80 -8.55 15.42 3.23
N TYR A 81 -8.36 16.14 4.33
CA TYR A 81 -7.03 16.51 4.84
C TYR A 81 -6.18 15.27 5.11
N PHE A 82 -6.69 14.30 5.86
CA PHE A 82 -5.93 13.08 6.19
C PHE A 82 -5.73 12.16 4.98
N LEU A 83 -6.71 12.08 4.06
CA LEU A 83 -6.54 11.38 2.80
C LEU A 83 -5.45 12.02 1.94
N ARG A 84 -5.41 13.35 1.86
CA ARG A 84 -4.35 14.09 1.14
C ARG A 84 -2.98 13.83 1.77
N MET A 85 -2.88 13.81 3.09
CA MET A 85 -1.63 13.45 3.77
C MET A 85 -1.22 12.00 3.48
N GLY A 86 -2.18 11.08 3.49
CA GLY A 86 -1.95 9.70 3.07
C GLY A 86 -1.48 9.60 1.62
N LEU A 87 -2.02 10.42 0.72
CA LEU A 87 -1.61 10.47 -0.68
C LEU A 87 -0.20 11.03 -0.85
N LEU A 88 0.17 12.08 -0.09
CA LEU A 88 1.53 12.62 -0.11
C LEU A 88 2.56 11.60 0.38
N SER A 89 2.19 10.73 1.32
CA SER A 89 3.04 9.63 1.77
C SER A 89 3.24 8.53 0.73
N ALA A 90 2.51 8.55 -0.40
CA ALA A 90 2.70 7.60 -1.49
C ALA A 90 4.10 7.64 -2.09
N ILE A 91 4.83 8.75 -1.92
CA ILE A 91 6.25 8.81 -2.30
C ILE A 91 7.10 7.72 -1.62
N VAL A 92 6.68 7.26 -0.44
CA VAL A 92 7.35 6.19 0.32
C VAL A 92 6.89 4.81 -0.14
N TRP A 93 5.59 4.57 -0.18
CA TRP A 93 5.07 3.21 -0.38
C TRP A 93 4.81 2.85 -1.85
N ALA A 94 4.56 3.81 -2.74
CA ALA A 94 4.27 3.55 -4.14
C ALA A 94 5.46 2.92 -4.90
N PRO A 95 6.73 3.34 -4.69
CA PRO A 95 7.88 2.66 -5.30
C PRO A 95 8.00 1.21 -4.85
N VAL A 96 7.78 0.93 -3.56
CA VAL A 96 7.81 -0.43 -3.00
C VAL A 96 6.71 -1.29 -3.62
N LEU A 97 5.50 -0.75 -3.72
CA LEU A 97 4.37 -1.42 -4.37
C LEU A 97 4.65 -1.68 -5.86
N ALA A 98 5.26 -0.72 -6.57
CA ALA A 98 5.60 -0.86 -7.98
C ALA A 98 6.64 -1.98 -8.20
N LEU A 99 7.67 -2.05 -7.35
CA LEU A 99 8.66 -3.14 -7.40
C LEU A 99 8.03 -4.50 -7.10
N GLY A 100 7.16 -4.59 -6.09
CA GLY A 100 6.42 -5.81 -5.76
C GLY A 100 5.51 -6.28 -6.90
N TRP A 101 4.79 -5.33 -7.51
CA TRP A 101 3.94 -5.60 -8.67
C TRP A 101 4.74 -6.06 -9.88
N TYR A 102 5.87 -5.40 -10.18
CA TYR A 102 6.72 -5.76 -11.30
C TYR A 102 7.33 -7.16 -11.14
N GLY A 103 7.81 -7.50 -9.93
CA GLY A 103 8.29 -8.85 -9.63
C GLY A 103 7.21 -9.92 -9.77
N LEU A 104 5.96 -9.62 -9.41
CA LEU A 104 4.82 -10.52 -9.62
C LEU A 104 4.46 -10.65 -11.12
N ALA A 105 4.51 -9.56 -11.88
CA ALA A 105 4.29 -9.58 -13.33
C ALA A 105 5.29 -10.49 -14.04
N GLN A 106 6.58 -10.36 -13.71
CA GLN A 106 7.64 -11.20 -14.27
C GLN A 106 7.45 -12.69 -13.96
N ARG A 107 6.98 -13.03 -12.74
CA ARG A 107 6.69 -14.42 -12.37
C ARG A 107 5.59 -15.04 -13.23
N ILE A 108 4.56 -14.27 -13.59
CA ILE A 108 3.48 -14.76 -14.47
C ILE A 108 4.01 -15.05 -15.88
N GLU A 109 4.88 -14.17 -16.42
CA GLU A 109 5.50 -14.38 -17.73
C GLU A 109 6.41 -15.62 -17.75
N GLN A 110 7.24 -15.80 -16.71
CA GLN A 110 8.09 -16.99 -16.59
C GLN A 110 7.26 -18.28 -16.55
N LEU A 111 6.15 -18.29 -15.82
CA LEU A 111 5.25 -19.46 -15.76
C LEU A 111 4.64 -19.77 -17.13
N LYS A 112 4.23 -18.74 -17.89
CA LYS A 112 3.70 -18.92 -19.25
C LYS A 112 4.73 -19.54 -20.20
N HIS A 113 5.98 -19.08 -20.14
CA HIS A 113 7.06 -19.66 -20.96
C HIS A 113 7.32 -21.13 -20.63
N LEU A 114 7.29 -21.50 -19.34
CA LEU A 114 7.46 -22.90 -18.92
C LEU A 114 6.32 -23.81 -19.35
N ASP A 115 5.09 -23.32 -19.41
CA ASP A 115 3.96 -24.09 -19.92
C ASP A 115 4.07 -24.32 -21.43
N GLN A 116 4.47 -23.29 -22.20
CA GLN A 116 4.64 -23.40 -23.65
C GLN A 116 5.68 -24.46 -24.03
N MET A 117 6.82 -24.49 -23.35
CA MET A 117 7.85 -25.52 -23.58
C MET A 117 7.34 -26.95 -23.32
N ARG A 118 6.44 -27.14 -22.35
CA ARG A 118 5.85 -28.45 -22.05
C ARG A 118 4.80 -28.90 -23.08
N GLU A 119 4.18 -27.95 -23.77
CA GLU A 119 3.23 -28.24 -24.85
C GLU A 119 3.95 -28.58 -26.15
N ASP A 120 5.08 -27.92 -26.46
CA ASP A 120 5.90 -28.23 -27.64
C ASP A 120 6.61 -29.60 -27.58
N ASP A 121 6.89 -30.11 -26.37
CA ASP A 121 7.53 -31.42 -26.15
C ASP A 121 6.54 -32.61 -26.19
N ARG A 122 5.23 -32.38 -26.38
CA ARG A 122 4.18 -33.42 -26.41
C ARG A 122 3.66 -33.70 -27.81
#